data_AF-A0A1Q5K631-F1
#
_entry.id   AF-A0A1Q5K631-F1
#
_cell.length_a   1.000
_cell.length_b   1.000
_cell.length_c   1.000
_cell.angle_alpha   90.00
_cell.angle_beta   90.00
_cell.angle_gamma   90.00
#
_symmetry.space_group_name_H-M   'P 1'
#
loop_
_entity.id
_entity.type
_entity.pdbx_description
1 polymer ?
#
loop_
_entity_poly.entity_id
_entity_poly.type
_entity_poly.pdbx_seq_one_letter_code
_entity_poly.pdbx_strand_id
1 'polypeptide(L)'
;MSAPERIPPRSVTDDGTAAADLLAHGELTVRGRIREASNAALFCTVARDGVQASCIYKPVAGERPLWDFPDGTLAGREVAAYEVSEATGWGLVPPTVLRDGPYGEGMCQLWIDVRPESELLALVDGEEPEPGWKAIGFADVGEGRTALLVHADDERLRRLAVLDAVINNADRKGGHLLPTADGRLYGIDHGVTFNVDDKLRTLLWGWAGEPLTPEAADVLGGLRQALDGQLGQRLAKLLTAAEIDATRARVDALLTAGRHPEPSGEWPAIPWPPV
;
A
#
# COMPACT_ATOMS: atom_id res chain seq x y z
N MET A 1 46.31 -10.94 -10.37
CA MET A 1 45.06 -11.63 -10.04
C MET A 1 43.95 -10.60 -10.18
N SER A 2 43.16 -10.69 -11.25
CA SER A 2 42.05 -9.77 -11.50
C SER A 2 40.94 -9.98 -10.48
N ALA A 3 40.37 -8.87 -10.00
CA ALA A 3 39.19 -8.87 -9.14
C ALA A 3 38.03 -9.60 -9.83
N PRO A 4 37.18 -10.35 -9.10
CA PRO A 4 36.00 -10.96 -9.68
C PRO A 4 35.01 -9.85 -10.07
N GLU A 5 34.64 -9.82 -11.34
CA GLU A 5 33.54 -9.02 -11.89
C GLU A 5 32.28 -9.25 -11.04
N ARG A 6 31.77 -8.18 -10.43
CA ARG A 6 30.40 -8.17 -9.87
C ARG A 6 29.44 -8.14 -11.05
N ILE A 7 28.85 -9.29 -11.34
CA ILE A 7 27.71 -9.39 -12.24
C ILE A 7 26.57 -8.57 -11.61
N PRO A 8 26.03 -7.54 -12.27
CA PRO A 8 24.89 -6.82 -11.74
C PRO A 8 23.67 -7.75 -11.71
N PRO A 9 22.85 -7.72 -10.64
CA PRO A 9 21.63 -8.51 -10.58
C PRO A 9 20.72 -8.09 -11.74
N ARG A 10 20.35 -9.05 -12.60
CA ARG A 10 19.33 -8.83 -13.64
C ARG A 10 18.01 -8.51 -12.95
N SER A 11 17.41 -7.38 -13.31
CA SER A 11 16.05 -7.03 -12.91
C SER A 11 15.10 -8.09 -13.45
N VAL A 12 14.37 -8.75 -12.56
CA VAL A 12 13.26 -9.64 -12.95
C VAL A 12 12.22 -8.76 -13.63
N THR A 13 11.95 -9.04 -14.89
CA THR A 13 10.89 -8.41 -15.67
C THR A 13 9.56 -9.11 -15.37
N ASP A 14 8.56 -8.30 -15.04
CA ASP A 14 7.10 -8.51 -15.00
C ASP A 14 6.55 -9.93 -15.22
N ASP A 15 6.57 -10.75 -14.17
CA ASP A 15 5.41 -11.59 -13.88
C ASP A 15 5.23 -11.61 -12.36
N GLY A 16 4.21 -10.93 -11.84
CA GLY A 16 3.98 -10.80 -10.39
C GLY A 16 3.94 -12.17 -9.68
N THR A 17 3.50 -13.19 -10.40
CA THR A 17 3.51 -14.59 -9.97
C THR A 17 4.92 -15.16 -9.80
N ALA A 18 5.85 -14.87 -10.71
CA ALA A 18 7.23 -15.32 -10.61
C ALA A 18 7.97 -14.62 -9.46
N ALA A 19 7.70 -13.33 -9.25
CA ALA A 19 8.23 -12.59 -8.11
C ALA A 19 7.68 -13.13 -6.78
N ALA A 20 6.38 -13.41 -6.69
CA ALA A 20 5.76 -14.01 -5.51
C ALA A 20 6.32 -15.42 -5.21
N ASP A 21 6.53 -16.27 -6.21
CA ASP A 21 7.16 -17.59 -6.03
C ASP A 21 8.59 -17.48 -5.49
N LEU A 22 9.40 -16.58 -6.06
CA LEU A 22 10.75 -16.31 -5.58
C LEU A 22 10.73 -15.85 -4.12
N LEU A 23 9.85 -14.90 -3.78
CA LEU A 23 9.70 -14.40 -2.41
C LEU A 23 9.26 -15.50 -1.44
N ALA A 24 8.35 -16.39 -1.85
CA ALA A 24 7.79 -17.44 -0.99
C ALA A 24 8.79 -18.55 -0.70
N HIS A 25 9.62 -18.91 -1.70
CA HIS A 25 10.40 -20.15 -1.66
C HIS A 25 11.92 -19.97 -1.75
N GLY A 26 12.40 -18.77 -2.08
CA GLY A 26 13.83 -18.51 -2.13
C GLY A 26 14.50 -18.44 -0.76
N GLU A 27 15.82 -18.61 -0.74
CA GLU A 27 16.64 -18.42 0.45
C GLU A 27 16.69 -16.94 0.82
N LEU A 28 16.19 -16.60 2.01
CA LEU A 28 16.11 -15.22 2.51
C LEU A 28 17.35 -14.87 3.35
N THR A 29 18.15 -13.93 2.88
CA THR A 29 19.34 -13.43 3.59
C THR A 29 19.13 -11.99 4.06
N VAL A 30 19.24 -11.75 5.37
CA VAL A 30 19.16 -10.41 5.97
C VAL A 30 20.43 -9.62 5.65
N ARG A 31 20.27 -8.41 5.11
CA ARG A 31 21.37 -7.51 4.74
C ARG A 31 21.47 -6.31 5.67
N GLY A 32 20.36 -5.87 6.24
CA GLY A 32 20.32 -4.73 7.15
C GLY A 32 18.95 -4.50 7.77
N ARG A 33 18.86 -3.48 8.61
CA ARG A 33 17.60 -3.04 9.24
C ARG A 33 17.30 -1.60 8.82
N ILE A 34 16.04 -1.33 8.49
CA ILE A 34 15.53 0.01 8.27
C ILE A 34 15.35 0.67 9.64
N ARG A 35 16.02 1.79 9.90
CA ARG A 35 16.09 2.39 11.24
C ARG A 35 14.90 3.28 11.56
N GLU A 36 14.32 3.87 10.52
CA GLU A 36 13.25 4.84 10.56
C GLU A 36 11.87 4.17 10.73
N ALA A 37 11.80 2.84 10.63
CA ALA A 37 10.57 2.08 10.78
C ALA A 37 10.15 1.92 12.26
N SER A 38 8.87 2.15 12.54
CA SER A 38 8.28 2.00 13.88
C SER A 38 8.27 0.54 14.38
N ASN A 39 8.18 -0.41 13.44
CA ASN A 39 8.26 -1.86 13.67
C ASN A 39 9.56 -2.43 13.09
N ALA A 40 9.88 -3.69 13.37
CA ALA A 40 11.04 -4.32 12.73
C ALA A 40 10.82 -4.45 11.22
N ALA A 41 11.64 -3.75 10.44
CA ALA A 41 11.71 -3.89 8.99
C ALA A 41 13.15 -4.18 8.58
N LEU A 42 13.35 -5.29 7.88
CA LEU A 42 14.66 -5.81 7.50
C LEU A 42 14.81 -5.77 5.99
N PHE A 43 15.90 -5.15 5.52
CA PHE A 43 16.29 -5.22 4.13
C PHE A 43 16.99 -6.55 3.87
N CYS A 44 16.49 -7.30 2.89
CA CYS A 44 16.90 -8.66 2.60
C CYS A 44 17.17 -8.86 1.11
N THR A 45 17.90 -9.92 0.79
CA THR A 45 17.93 -10.51 -0.57
C THR A 45 17.29 -11.88 -0.52
N VAL A 46 16.51 -12.23 -1.54
CA VAL A 46 15.94 -13.57 -1.74
C VAL A 46 16.52 -14.18 -3.01
N ALA A 47 16.94 -15.45 -2.96
CA ALA A 47 17.53 -16.14 -4.11
C ALA A 47 17.00 -17.57 -4.29
N ARG A 48 16.71 -17.96 -5.53
CA ARG A 48 16.28 -19.32 -5.92
C ARG A 48 16.68 -19.59 -7.36
N ASP A 49 17.23 -20.78 -7.65
CA ASP A 49 17.52 -21.25 -9.01
C ASP A 49 18.30 -20.24 -9.89
N GLY A 50 19.26 -19.54 -9.28
CA GLY A 50 20.11 -18.53 -9.96
C GLY A 50 19.44 -17.16 -10.18
N VAL A 51 18.19 -16.99 -9.75
CA VAL A 51 17.48 -15.71 -9.72
C VAL A 51 17.60 -15.09 -8.33
N GLN A 52 17.78 -13.77 -8.26
CA GLN A 52 17.85 -13.04 -6.99
C GLN A 52 17.09 -11.71 -7.08
N ALA A 53 16.42 -11.33 -5.99
CA ALA A 53 15.78 -10.02 -5.83
C ALA A 53 16.05 -9.43 -4.44
N SER A 54 15.93 -8.10 -4.34
CA SER A 54 15.88 -7.40 -3.05
C SER A 54 14.44 -7.40 -2.51
N CYS A 55 14.28 -7.42 -1.20
CA CYS A 55 12.97 -7.43 -0.56
C CYS A 55 13.02 -6.80 0.84
N ILE A 56 11.85 -6.41 1.33
CA ILE A 56 11.62 -6.11 2.75
C ILE A 56 11.03 -7.34 3.43
N TYR A 57 11.54 -7.65 4.61
CA TYR A 57 10.98 -8.66 5.50
C TYR A 57 10.57 -8.00 6.83
N LYS A 58 9.28 -8.10 7.19
CA LYS A 58 8.75 -7.63 8.48
C LYS A 58 8.28 -8.86 9.29
N PRO A 59 9.06 -9.35 10.28
CA PRO A 59 8.66 -10.48 11.12
C PRO A 59 7.50 -10.10 12.04
N VAL A 60 6.56 -11.02 12.25
CA VAL A 60 5.44 -10.86 13.21
C VAL A 60 5.98 -10.57 14.62
N ALA A 61 7.05 -11.27 15.03
CA ALA A 61 7.68 -11.06 16.33
C ALA A 61 8.31 -9.65 16.50
N GLY A 62 8.45 -8.89 15.42
CA GLY A 62 8.94 -7.52 15.43
C GLY A 62 7.85 -6.45 15.45
N GLU A 63 6.58 -6.86 15.51
CA GLU A 63 5.43 -5.97 15.63
C GLU A 63 5.31 -5.41 17.05
N ARG A 64 4.99 -4.12 17.13
CA ARG A 64 4.57 -3.45 18.35
C ARG A 64 3.05 -3.52 18.40
N PRO A 65 2.46 -3.97 19.53
CA PRO A 65 1.02 -3.96 19.70
C PRO A 65 0.45 -2.55 19.49
N LEU A 66 -0.62 -2.45 18.70
CA LEU A 66 -1.39 -1.24 18.50
C LEU A 66 -2.75 -1.43 19.17
N TRP A 67 -3.12 -0.53 20.07
CA TRP A 67 -4.36 -0.66 20.85
C TRP A 67 -5.61 -0.68 19.95
N ASP A 68 -5.54 -0.04 18.78
CA ASP A 68 -6.63 0.04 17.82
C ASP A 68 -6.53 -0.98 16.67
N PHE A 69 -5.51 -1.85 16.67
CA PHE A 69 -5.43 -3.05 15.83
C PHE A 69 -5.12 -4.28 16.71
N PRO A 70 -6.07 -4.71 17.57
CA PRO A 70 -5.82 -5.72 18.59
C PRO A 70 -5.73 -7.14 18.05
N ASP A 71 -6.32 -7.42 16.88
CA ASP A 71 -6.43 -8.75 16.29
C ASP A 71 -5.50 -8.93 15.08
N GLY A 72 -5.15 -10.19 14.81
CA GLY A 72 -4.31 -10.56 13.67
C GLY A 72 -2.87 -10.04 13.78
N THR A 73 -2.21 -9.86 12.65
CA THR A 73 -0.82 -9.35 12.57
C THR A 73 -0.73 -8.26 11.50
N LEU A 74 0.19 -7.31 11.69
CA LEU A 74 0.47 -6.28 10.68
C LEU A 74 1.04 -6.92 9.40
N ALA A 75 1.85 -7.97 9.54
CA ALA A 75 2.34 -8.76 8.42
C ALA A 75 1.19 -9.42 7.62
N GLY A 76 0.17 -9.95 8.30
CA GLY A 76 -1.01 -10.51 7.64
C GLY A 76 -1.78 -9.47 6.83
N ARG A 77 -1.91 -8.24 7.38
CA ARG A 77 -2.58 -7.11 6.71
C ARG A 77 -1.82 -6.64 5.47
N GLU A 78 -0.49 -6.64 5.49
CA GLU A 78 0.33 -6.33 4.31
C GLU A 78 0.06 -7.30 3.15
N VAL A 79 -0.02 -8.60 3.46
CA VAL A 79 -0.32 -9.63 2.47
C VAL A 79 -1.78 -9.53 2.01
N ALA A 80 -2.72 -9.23 2.92
CA ALA A 80 -4.11 -9.03 2.58
C ALA A 80 -4.31 -7.84 1.63
N ALA A 81 -3.58 -6.74 1.82
CA ALA A 81 -3.61 -5.58 0.93
C ALA A 81 -3.07 -5.93 -0.47
N TYR A 82 -2.01 -6.74 -0.55
CA TYR A 82 -1.54 -7.29 -1.83
C TYR A 82 -2.60 -8.15 -2.52
N GLU A 83 -3.24 -9.08 -1.81
CA GLU A 83 -4.29 -9.94 -2.36
C GLU A 83 -5.49 -9.16 -2.90
N VAL A 84 -5.93 -8.11 -2.20
CA VAL A 84 -6.99 -7.21 -2.67
C VAL A 84 -6.53 -6.42 -3.89
N SER A 85 -5.31 -5.87 -3.87
CA SER A 85 -4.71 -5.18 -5.03
C SER A 85 -4.65 -6.07 -6.26
N GLU A 86 -4.18 -7.30 -6.16
CA GLU A 86 -4.13 -8.22 -7.31
C GLU A 86 -5.51 -8.55 -7.84
N ALA A 87 -6.52 -8.68 -6.97
CA ALA A 87 -7.90 -8.91 -7.37
C ALA A 87 -8.51 -7.73 -8.15
N THR A 88 -7.96 -6.51 -8.01
CA THR A 88 -8.37 -5.37 -8.84
C THR A 88 -7.84 -5.42 -10.27
N GLY A 89 -6.77 -6.19 -10.51
CA GLY A 89 -6.02 -6.19 -11.77
C GLY A 89 -5.13 -4.96 -11.98
N TRP A 90 -5.09 -4.00 -11.04
CA TRP A 90 -4.26 -2.80 -11.16
C TRP A 90 -2.80 -3.01 -10.74
N GLY A 91 -2.51 -4.03 -9.90
CA GLY A 91 -1.16 -4.33 -9.44
C GLY A 91 -0.48 -3.17 -8.71
N LEU A 92 -1.20 -2.54 -7.76
CA LEU A 92 -0.82 -1.35 -7.02
C LEU A 92 0.02 -1.63 -5.76
N VAL A 93 0.07 -2.88 -5.29
CA VAL A 93 0.89 -3.28 -4.15
C VAL A 93 1.98 -4.22 -4.67
N PRO A 94 3.26 -4.04 -4.29
CA PRO A 94 4.31 -4.93 -4.76
C PRO A 94 4.03 -6.38 -4.33
N PRO A 95 4.51 -7.39 -5.08
CA PRO A 95 4.43 -8.79 -4.68
C PRO A 95 4.79 -8.99 -3.22
N THR A 96 3.84 -9.50 -2.43
CA THR A 96 3.95 -9.64 -0.98
C THR A 96 3.44 -11.00 -0.55
N VAL A 97 4.25 -11.75 0.20
CA VAL A 97 3.91 -13.10 0.66
C VAL A 97 4.10 -13.24 2.16
N LEU A 98 3.32 -14.11 2.80
CA LEU A 98 3.57 -14.57 4.17
C LEU A 98 4.43 -15.83 4.12
N ARG A 99 5.51 -15.89 4.92
CA ARG A 99 6.40 -17.05 4.98
C ARG A 99 7.18 -17.11 6.29
N ASP A 100 7.76 -18.29 6.55
CA ASP A 100 8.83 -18.42 7.52
C ASP A 100 10.10 -17.70 7.06
N GLY A 101 10.79 -17.05 8.01
CA GLY A 101 12.05 -16.37 7.82
C GLY A 101 12.99 -16.48 9.04
N PRO A 102 14.17 -15.84 8.99
CA PRO A 102 15.20 -15.95 10.04
C PRO A 102 14.77 -15.51 11.44
N TYR A 103 13.66 -14.79 11.56
CA TYR A 103 13.12 -14.27 12.82
C TYR A 103 11.66 -14.68 13.05
N GLY A 104 11.24 -15.85 12.55
CA GLY A 104 9.88 -16.37 12.66
C GLY A 104 9.07 -16.17 11.38
N GLU A 105 7.75 -16.29 11.47
CA GLU A 105 6.85 -15.93 10.36
C GLU A 105 6.84 -14.40 10.16
N GLY A 106 6.71 -13.97 8.91
CA GLY A 106 6.58 -12.55 8.58
C GLY A 106 6.23 -12.33 7.11
N MET A 107 5.86 -11.09 6.78
CA MET A 107 5.64 -10.72 5.39
C MET A 107 6.97 -10.47 4.69
N CYS A 108 7.06 -10.86 3.42
CA CYS A 108 8.16 -10.56 2.53
C CYS A 108 7.63 -9.87 1.28
N GLN A 109 8.04 -8.62 1.05
CA GLN A 109 7.57 -7.77 -0.05
C GLN A 109 8.72 -7.41 -0.98
N LEU A 110 8.49 -7.47 -2.29
CA LEU A 110 9.47 -7.10 -3.30
C LEU A 110 9.94 -5.65 -3.08
N TRP A 111 11.26 -5.42 -3.14
CA TRP A 111 11.82 -4.07 -3.10
C TRP A 111 11.59 -3.38 -4.44
N ILE A 112 11.05 -2.15 -4.41
CA ILE A 112 10.79 -1.34 -5.60
C ILE A 112 11.77 -0.17 -5.66
N ASP A 113 12.45 -0.03 -6.79
CA ASP A 113 13.32 1.11 -7.05
C ASP A 113 12.49 2.31 -7.53
N VAL A 114 12.53 3.39 -6.75
CA VAL A 114 11.75 4.62 -7.00
C VAL A 114 12.46 5.52 -8.00
N ARG A 115 11.69 6.20 -8.86
CA ARG A 115 12.18 7.32 -9.67
C ARG A 115 11.90 8.65 -8.96
N PRO A 116 12.92 9.51 -8.75
CA PRO A 116 12.72 10.82 -8.12
C PRO A 116 11.98 11.86 -8.98
N GLU A 117 11.67 11.55 -10.25
CA GLU A 117 11.37 12.58 -11.26
C GLU A 117 9.89 13.00 -11.33
N SER A 118 8.96 12.27 -10.71
CA SER A 118 7.54 12.60 -10.71
C SER A 118 7.08 13.05 -9.33
N GLU A 119 6.94 14.36 -9.15
CA GLU A 119 6.30 14.95 -7.97
C GLU A 119 4.81 14.57 -7.97
N LEU A 120 4.44 13.65 -7.08
CA LEU A 120 3.05 13.21 -6.88
C LEU A 120 2.33 14.02 -5.80
N LEU A 121 3.09 14.71 -4.95
CA LEU A 121 2.63 15.50 -3.82
C LEU A 121 3.44 16.79 -3.76
N ALA A 122 2.78 17.90 -3.42
CA ALA A 122 3.43 19.18 -3.24
C ALA A 122 2.75 20.01 -2.15
N LEU A 123 3.51 20.92 -1.55
CA LEU A 123 2.98 22.03 -0.77
C LEU A 123 3.04 23.27 -1.67
N VAL A 124 1.88 23.88 -1.95
CA VAL A 124 1.79 25.07 -2.78
C VAL A 124 1.41 26.29 -1.96
N ASP A 125 2.06 27.41 -2.28
CA ASP A 125 1.78 28.71 -1.67
C ASP A 125 0.59 29.35 -2.42
N GLY A 126 -0.62 28.92 -2.05
CA GLY A 126 -1.88 29.32 -2.68
C GLY A 126 -3.08 28.72 -1.98
N GLU A 127 -4.27 29.27 -2.23
CA GLU A 127 -5.54 28.76 -1.66
C GLU A 127 -6.22 27.72 -2.57
N GLU A 128 -5.89 27.71 -3.86
CA GLU A 128 -6.45 26.81 -4.87
C GLU A 128 -5.34 26.02 -5.58
N PRO A 129 -5.61 24.78 -6.01
CA PRO A 129 -4.65 23.98 -6.77
C PRO A 129 -4.56 24.47 -8.22
N GLU A 130 -3.34 24.53 -8.75
CA GLU A 130 -3.10 24.78 -10.17
C GLU A 130 -3.61 23.59 -11.05
N PRO A 131 -3.86 23.80 -12.35
CA PRO A 131 -4.25 22.72 -13.26
C PRO A 131 -3.31 21.52 -13.18
N GLY A 132 -3.88 20.31 -13.08
CA GLY A 132 -3.12 19.07 -12.89
C GLY A 132 -2.89 18.68 -11.44
N TRP A 133 -3.33 19.50 -10.48
CA TRP A 133 -3.28 19.21 -9.05
C TRP A 133 -4.68 19.16 -8.43
N LYS A 134 -4.82 18.38 -7.37
CA LYS A 134 -6.03 18.27 -6.55
C LYS A 134 -5.71 18.65 -5.11
N ALA A 135 -6.57 19.46 -4.51
CA ALA A 135 -6.43 19.90 -3.13
C ALA A 135 -6.74 18.76 -2.15
N ILE A 136 -5.87 18.56 -1.16
CA ILE A 136 -6.11 17.65 -0.03
C ILE A 136 -6.63 18.45 1.17
N GLY A 137 -5.95 19.56 1.47
CA GLY A 137 -6.28 20.44 2.59
C GLY A 137 -5.09 21.31 2.97
N PHE A 138 -5.31 22.27 3.88
CA PHE A 138 -4.23 23.13 4.36
C PHE A 138 -3.36 22.39 5.40
N ALA A 139 -2.04 22.52 5.25
CA ALA A 139 -1.04 22.00 6.17
C ALA A 139 -0.28 23.16 6.84
N ASP A 140 0.02 23.02 8.13
CA ASP A 140 0.92 23.94 8.84
C ASP A 140 2.36 23.69 8.39
N VAL A 141 3.02 24.72 7.86
CA VAL A 141 4.42 24.68 7.39
C VAL A 141 5.39 25.37 8.34
N GLY A 142 4.93 25.68 9.56
CA GLY A 142 5.67 26.39 10.59
C GLY A 142 5.52 27.91 10.50
N GLU A 143 5.95 28.59 11.57
CA GLU A 143 5.96 30.06 11.68
C GLU A 143 4.58 30.73 11.50
N GLY A 144 3.50 29.99 11.76
CA GLY A 144 2.12 30.46 11.59
C GLY A 144 1.69 30.57 10.12
N ARG A 145 2.43 29.94 9.20
CA ARG A 145 2.09 29.86 7.78
C ARG A 145 1.40 28.55 7.47
N THR A 146 0.42 28.61 6.58
CA THR A 146 -0.27 27.45 6.02
C THR A 146 0.02 27.37 4.53
N ALA A 147 0.27 26.16 4.02
CA ALA A 147 0.34 25.90 2.59
C ALA A 147 -0.74 24.87 2.21
N LEU A 148 -1.21 24.93 0.97
CA LEU A 148 -2.15 23.93 0.47
C LEU A 148 -1.38 22.67 0.12
N LEU A 149 -1.72 21.56 0.76
CA LEU A 149 -1.21 20.24 0.39
C LEU A 149 -2.03 19.72 -0.79
N VAL A 150 -1.35 19.34 -1.86
CA VAL A 150 -1.95 18.87 -3.11
C VAL A 150 -1.34 17.55 -3.54
N HIS A 151 -2.10 16.73 -4.29
CA HIS A 151 -1.57 15.61 -5.06
C HIS A 151 -1.84 15.80 -6.55
N ALA A 152 -1.05 15.14 -7.39
CA ALA A 152 -1.26 15.16 -8.83
C ALA A 152 -2.62 14.55 -9.20
N ASP A 153 -3.30 15.12 -10.20
CA ASP A 153 -4.49 14.52 -10.82
C ASP A 153 -4.07 13.35 -11.73
N ASP A 154 -3.61 12.27 -11.10
CA ASP A 154 -3.03 11.09 -11.75
C ASP A 154 -3.96 9.89 -11.59
N GLU A 155 -4.25 9.21 -12.70
CA GLU A 155 -5.13 8.04 -12.72
C GLU A 155 -4.65 6.90 -11.80
N ARG A 156 -3.34 6.69 -11.68
CA ARG A 156 -2.76 5.66 -10.82
C ARG A 156 -2.99 5.97 -9.34
N LEU A 157 -2.87 7.25 -8.96
CA LEU A 157 -3.23 7.72 -7.62
C LEU A 157 -4.73 7.58 -7.37
N ARG A 158 -5.58 7.85 -8.37
CA ARG A 158 -7.03 7.70 -8.22
C ARG A 158 -7.45 6.24 -8.01
N ARG A 159 -6.79 5.30 -8.69
CA ARG A 159 -6.98 3.85 -8.44
C ARG A 159 -6.51 3.46 -7.03
N LEU A 160 -5.37 3.99 -6.59
CA LEU A 160 -4.87 3.78 -5.22
C LEU A 160 -5.80 4.37 -4.16
N ALA A 161 -6.48 5.49 -4.43
CA ALA A 161 -7.49 6.06 -3.54
C ALA A 161 -8.69 5.11 -3.35
N VAL A 162 -9.12 4.44 -4.42
CA VAL A 162 -10.18 3.41 -4.34
C VAL A 162 -9.69 2.22 -3.51
N LEU A 163 -8.46 1.76 -3.74
CA LEU A 163 -7.88 0.67 -2.94
C LEU A 163 -7.81 1.05 -1.46
N ASP A 164 -7.29 2.23 -1.13
CA ASP A 164 -7.20 2.75 0.24
C ASP A 164 -8.58 2.80 0.92
N ALA A 165 -9.61 3.21 0.19
CA ALA A 165 -10.99 3.22 0.69
C ALA A 165 -11.53 1.81 0.98
N VAL A 166 -11.29 0.85 0.07
CA VAL A 166 -11.70 -0.54 0.25
C VAL A 166 -11.03 -1.18 1.46
N ILE A 167 -9.70 -1.05 1.54
CA ILE A 167 -8.89 -1.64 2.60
C ILE A 167 -8.87 -0.79 3.87
N ASN A 168 -9.53 0.38 3.89
CA ASN A 168 -9.54 1.29 5.04
C ASN A 168 -8.12 1.60 5.54
N ASN A 169 -7.28 2.14 4.65
CA ASN A 169 -5.89 2.46 4.97
C ASN A 169 -5.79 3.63 5.95
N ALA A 170 -5.23 3.38 7.12
CA ALA A 170 -5.17 4.37 8.21
C ALA A 170 -3.87 5.20 8.22
N ASP A 171 -3.00 5.07 7.21
CA ASP A 171 -1.71 5.76 7.20
C ASP A 171 -1.09 6.00 5.80
N ARG A 172 -1.87 6.33 4.75
CA ARG A 172 -1.28 6.59 3.41
C ARG A 172 -0.55 7.94 3.35
N LYS A 173 0.78 7.89 3.48
CA LYS A 173 1.70 9.04 3.42
C LYS A 173 2.39 9.16 2.06
N GLY A 174 3.05 10.30 1.82
CA GLY A 174 3.82 10.52 0.60
C GLY A 174 4.97 9.56 0.41
N GLY A 175 5.70 9.24 1.49
CA GLY A 175 6.75 8.22 1.47
C GLY A 175 6.28 6.80 1.17
N HIS A 176 4.96 6.56 1.08
CA HIS A 176 4.39 5.27 0.73
C HIS A 176 4.07 5.13 -0.76
N LEU A 177 4.30 6.18 -1.56
CA LEU A 177 4.05 6.21 -3.00
C LEU A 177 5.36 5.99 -3.75
N LEU A 178 5.44 4.91 -4.52
CA LEU A 178 6.65 4.48 -5.23
C LEU A 178 6.41 4.51 -6.75
N PRO A 179 6.57 5.66 -7.42
CA PRO A 179 6.57 5.72 -8.87
C PRO A 179 7.83 5.07 -9.44
N THR A 180 7.68 4.27 -10.50
CA THR A 180 8.76 3.51 -11.12
C THR A 180 9.09 4.00 -12.53
N ALA A 181 10.27 3.62 -13.03
CA ALA A 181 10.76 4.05 -14.35
C ALA A 181 9.95 3.53 -15.54
N ASP A 182 9.25 2.42 -15.36
CA ASP A 182 8.33 1.82 -16.35
C ASP A 182 6.92 2.45 -16.29
N GLY A 183 6.73 3.50 -15.48
CA GLY A 183 5.47 4.23 -15.40
C GLY A 183 4.44 3.62 -14.44
N ARG A 184 4.79 2.56 -13.70
CA ARG A 184 3.91 2.03 -12.65
C ARG A 184 3.95 2.91 -11.39
N LEU A 185 2.96 2.70 -10.52
CA LEU A 185 2.88 3.28 -9.20
C LEU A 185 2.56 2.16 -8.22
N TYR A 186 3.36 2.06 -7.17
CA TYR A 186 3.06 1.18 -6.05
C TYR A 186 2.76 1.96 -4.78
N GLY A 187 1.81 1.47 -4.00
CA GLY A 187 1.63 1.79 -2.59
C GLY A 187 2.37 0.77 -1.73
N ILE A 188 2.95 1.21 -0.62
CA ILE A 188 3.52 0.33 0.42
C ILE A 188 2.97 0.67 1.81
N ASP A 189 3.40 -0.10 2.82
CA ASP A 189 3.10 0.08 4.24
C ASP A 189 1.61 -0.02 4.60
N HIS A 190 1.04 -1.19 4.36
CA HIS A 190 -0.37 -1.51 4.59
C HIS A 190 -0.62 -2.23 5.92
N GLY A 191 0.35 -2.20 6.84
CA GLY A 191 0.21 -2.85 8.15
C GLY A 191 -0.98 -2.35 8.97
N VAL A 192 -1.43 -1.10 8.75
CA VAL A 192 -2.57 -0.47 9.44
C VAL A 192 -3.77 -0.30 8.51
N THR A 193 -4.30 -1.44 8.04
CA THR A 193 -5.46 -1.55 7.14
C THR A 193 -6.48 -2.53 7.69
N PHE A 194 -7.66 -2.58 7.09
CA PHE A 194 -8.78 -3.49 7.34
C PHE A 194 -9.50 -3.33 8.67
N ASN A 195 -9.26 -2.24 9.42
CA ASN A 195 -9.98 -1.98 10.65
C ASN A 195 -11.50 -2.05 10.42
N VAL A 196 -12.25 -2.58 11.40
CA VAL A 196 -13.70 -2.67 11.34
C VAL A 196 -14.36 -1.29 11.41
N ASP A 197 -13.79 -0.39 12.21
CA ASP A 197 -14.19 1.00 12.32
C ASP A 197 -13.59 1.80 11.16
N ASP A 198 -14.28 2.85 10.71
CA ASP A 198 -13.74 3.75 9.70
C ASP A 198 -12.53 4.51 10.27
N LYS A 199 -11.37 4.23 9.68
CA LYS A 199 -10.08 4.80 10.05
C LYS A 199 -9.33 5.27 8.82
N LEU A 200 -10.01 5.57 7.71
CA LEU A 200 -9.35 5.96 6.48
C LEU A 200 -8.58 7.26 6.68
N ARG A 201 -7.25 7.20 6.50
CA ARG A 201 -6.35 8.36 6.53
C ARG A 201 -5.43 8.31 5.33
N THR A 202 -5.63 9.22 4.40
CA THR A 202 -4.90 9.22 3.14
C THR A 202 -4.57 10.62 2.66
N LEU A 203 -3.49 10.75 1.91
CA LEU A 203 -3.19 11.96 1.15
C LEU A 203 -3.89 12.00 -0.21
N LEU A 204 -4.82 11.08 -0.49
CA LEU A 204 -5.52 10.97 -1.77
C LEU A 204 -6.96 11.51 -1.72
N TRP A 205 -7.23 12.47 -0.82
CA TRP A 205 -8.55 13.07 -0.64
C TRP A 205 -8.98 14.03 -1.75
N GLY A 206 -8.13 14.34 -2.72
CA GLY A 206 -8.47 15.34 -3.74
C GLY A 206 -9.58 14.94 -4.71
N TRP A 207 -10.05 13.70 -4.65
CA TRP A 207 -11.28 13.26 -5.33
C TRP A 207 -12.45 13.04 -4.38
N ALA A 208 -12.37 13.42 -3.10
CA ALA A 208 -13.44 13.23 -2.12
C ALA A 208 -14.80 13.76 -2.65
N GLY A 209 -15.84 12.94 -2.57
CA GLY A 209 -17.18 13.26 -3.08
C GLY A 209 -17.32 13.28 -4.62
N GLU A 210 -16.23 13.19 -5.39
CA GLU A 210 -16.29 13.07 -6.84
C GLU A 210 -16.83 11.70 -7.26
N PRO A 211 -17.49 11.60 -8.43
CA PRO A 211 -17.90 10.32 -9.00
C PRO A 211 -16.74 9.33 -9.11
N LEU A 212 -17.03 8.05 -8.86
CA LEU A 212 -16.13 6.97 -9.24
C LEU A 212 -16.04 6.92 -10.77
N THR A 213 -14.87 6.53 -11.29
CA THR A 213 -14.73 6.26 -12.73
C THR A 213 -15.53 4.99 -13.08
N PRO A 214 -15.96 4.83 -14.35
CA PRO A 214 -16.58 3.58 -14.80
C PRO A 214 -15.68 2.35 -14.54
N GLU A 215 -14.38 2.50 -14.77
CA GLU A 215 -13.38 1.47 -14.45
C GLU A 215 -13.40 1.09 -12.97
N ALA A 216 -13.40 2.07 -12.05
CA ALA A 216 -13.43 1.80 -10.62
C ALA A 216 -14.73 1.10 -10.20
N ALA A 217 -15.87 1.49 -10.77
CA ALA A 217 -17.15 0.84 -10.50
C ALA A 217 -17.16 -0.63 -10.97
N ASP A 218 -16.63 -0.90 -12.17
CA ASP A 218 -16.50 -2.26 -12.71
C ASP A 218 -15.58 -3.12 -11.83
N VAL A 219 -14.43 -2.58 -11.43
CA VAL A 219 -13.47 -3.26 -10.54
C VAL A 219 -14.08 -3.55 -9.17
N LEU A 220 -14.80 -2.61 -8.57
CA LEU A 220 -15.49 -2.83 -7.29
C LEU A 220 -16.58 -3.91 -7.43
N GLY A 221 -17.29 -3.94 -8.56
CA GLY A 221 -18.27 -5.00 -8.87
C GLY A 221 -17.63 -6.39 -8.94
N GLY A 222 -16.46 -6.49 -9.57
CA GLY A 222 -15.66 -7.72 -9.61
C GLY A 222 -15.11 -8.10 -8.23
N LEU A 223 -14.61 -7.12 -7.47
CA LEU A 223 -14.09 -7.33 -6.13
C LEU A 223 -15.15 -7.85 -5.16
N ARG A 224 -16.38 -7.31 -5.23
CA ARG A 224 -17.53 -7.82 -4.47
C ARG A 224 -17.74 -9.31 -4.68
N GLN A 225 -17.71 -9.78 -5.93
CA GLN A 225 -17.85 -11.20 -6.25
C GLN A 225 -16.64 -12.01 -5.76
N ALA A 226 -15.42 -11.48 -5.92
CA ALA A 226 -14.20 -12.16 -5.49
C ALA A 226 -14.15 -12.37 -3.96
N LEU A 227 -14.63 -11.39 -3.18
CA LEU A 227 -14.71 -11.45 -1.72
C LEU A 227 -15.65 -12.56 -1.21
N ASP A 228 -16.65 -12.96 -2.00
CA ASP A 228 -17.52 -14.10 -1.71
C ASP A 228 -16.95 -15.44 -2.22
N GLY A 229 -15.85 -15.38 -3.00
CA GLY A 229 -15.19 -16.52 -3.60
C GLY A 229 -13.77 -16.75 -3.05
N GLN A 230 -12.84 -16.99 -3.98
CA GLN A 230 -11.46 -17.38 -3.64
C GLN A 230 -10.69 -16.30 -2.87
N LEU A 231 -10.92 -15.01 -3.16
CA LEU A 231 -10.24 -13.93 -2.42
C LEU A 231 -10.66 -13.95 -0.95
N GLY A 232 -11.96 -14.05 -0.66
CA GLY A 232 -12.45 -14.15 0.72
C GLY A 232 -11.82 -15.31 1.49
N GLN A 233 -11.64 -16.47 0.85
CA GLN A 233 -10.97 -17.64 1.45
C GLN A 233 -9.49 -17.41 1.73
N ARG A 234 -8.79 -16.64 0.89
CA ARG A 234 -7.39 -16.26 1.14
C ARG A 234 -7.29 -15.24 2.28
N LEU A 235 -8.16 -14.22 2.27
CA LEU A 235 -8.23 -13.22 3.33
C LEU A 235 -8.59 -13.81 4.70
N ALA A 236 -9.44 -14.85 4.75
CA ALA A 236 -9.80 -15.54 6.00
C ALA A 236 -8.62 -16.23 6.71
N LYS A 237 -7.47 -16.37 6.04
CA LYS A 237 -6.22 -16.85 6.66
C LYS A 237 -5.38 -15.74 7.28
N LEU A 238 -5.69 -14.48 6.95
CA LEU A 238 -4.90 -13.29 7.25
C LEU A 238 -5.63 -12.28 8.16
N LEU A 239 -6.95 -12.23 8.03
CA LEU A 239 -7.85 -11.28 8.68
C LEU A 239 -8.94 -12.01 9.46
N THR A 240 -9.54 -11.32 10.43
CA THR A 240 -10.72 -11.82 11.15
C THR A 240 -11.97 -11.78 10.27
N ALA A 241 -13.00 -12.55 10.63
CA ALA A 241 -14.28 -12.53 9.92
C ALA A 241 -14.92 -11.13 9.90
N ALA A 242 -14.86 -10.40 11.02
CA ALA A 242 -15.42 -9.06 11.14
C ALA A 242 -14.75 -8.04 10.20
N GLU A 243 -13.44 -8.15 10.01
CA GLU A 243 -12.68 -7.27 9.10
C GLU A 243 -13.00 -7.55 7.63
N ILE A 244 -13.22 -8.81 7.29
CA ILE A 244 -13.64 -9.21 5.94
C ILE A 244 -15.06 -8.71 5.68
N ASP A 245 -15.98 -8.86 6.64
CA ASP A 245 -17.34 -8.35 6.54
C ASP A 245 -17.38 -6.82 6.42
N ALA A 246 -16.56 -6.11 7.19
CA ALA A 246 -16.40 -4.66 7.07
C ALA A 246 -15.85 -4.26 5.68
N THR A 247 -14.93 -5.05 5.13
CA THR A 247 -14.40 -4.82 3.78
C THR A 247 -15.46 -5.02 2.70
N ARG A 248 -16.31 -6.06 2.81
CA ARG A 248 -17.48 -6.25 1.93
C ARG A 248 -18.42 -5.05 2.02
N ALA A 249 -18.75 -4.62 3.24
CA ALA A 249 -19.64 -3.48 3.46
C ALA A 249 -19.09 -2.19 2.84
N ARG A 250 -17.78 -1.94 2.93
CA ARG A 250 -17.13 -0.80 2.27
C ARG A 250 -17.24 -0.85 0.74
N VAL A 251 -17.01 -2.02 0.13
CA VAL A 251 -17.18 -2.19 -1.32
C VAL A 251 -18.64 -1.92 -1.74
N ASP A 252 -19.62 -2.45 -1.00
CA ASP A 252 -21.04 -2.22 -1.28
C ASP A 252 -21.44 -0.75 -1.10
N ALA A 253 -20.90 -0.07 -0.09
CA ALA A 253 -21.13 1.35 0.14
C ALA A 253 -20.58 2.21 -1.02
N LEU A 254 -19.36 1.94 -1.49
CA LEU A 254 -18.75 2.63 -2.64
C LEU A 254 -19.58 2.44 -3.92
N LEU A 255 -20.03 1.20 -4.19
CA LEU A 255 -20.88 0.89 -5.34
C LEU A 255 -22.24 1.59 -5.26
N THR A 256 -22.84 1.65 -4.07
CA THR A 256 -24.14 2.29 -3.84
C THR A 256 -24.05 3.80 -3.99
N ALA A 257 -23.02 4.42 -3.42
CA ALA A 257 -22.81 5.86 -3.51
C ALA A 257 -22.36 6.32 -4.90
N GLY A 258 -21.58 5.49 -5.61
CA GLY A 258 -21.01 5.83 -6.91
C GLY A 258 -19.99 6.97 -6.85
N ARG A 259 -19.43 7.24 -5.66
CA ARG A 259 -18.52 8.37 -5.38
C ARG A 259 -17.36 7.92 -4.51
N HIS A 260 -16.25 8.63 -4.62
CA HIS A 260 -15.15 8.55 -3.65
C HIS A 260 -15.66 8.99 -2.27
N PRO A 261 -15.18 8.35 -1.18
CA PRO A 261 -15.60 8.71 0.17
C PRO A 261 -15.13 10.12 0.53
N GLU A 262 -15.82 10.72 1.48
CA GLU A 262 -15.39 11.95 2.15
C GLU A 262 -14.85 11.59 3.54
N PRO A 263 -13.97 12.41 4.13
CA PRO A 263 -13.54 12.24 5.51
C PRO A 263 -14.73 12.13 6.48
N SER A 264 -14.74 11.10 7.33
CA SER A 264 -15.84 10.85 8.27
C SER A 264 -16.01 11.96 9.32
N GLY A 265 -14.94 12.68 9.64
CA GLY A 265 -14.90 13.66 10.73
C GLY A 265 -14.77 13.04 12.13
N GLU A 266 -14.88 11.71 12.25
CA GLU A 266 -14.77 10.98 13.51
C GLU A 266 -13.31 10.58 13.84
N TRP A 267 -12.44 10.59 12.84
CA TRP A 267 -11.02 10.24 12.95
C TRP A 267 -10.15 11.19 12.10
N PRO A 268 -8.87 11.45 12.43
CA PRO A 268 -8.04 12.40 11.68
C PRO A 268 -7.79 11.96 10.24
N ALA A 269 -8.34 12.66 9.26
CA ALA A 269 -8.30 12.27 7.84
C ALA A 269 -6.91 12.28 7.20
N ILE A 270 -5.98 13.10 7.70
CA ILE A 270 -4.62 13.25 7.16
C ILE A 270 -3.64 12.43 8.02
N PRO A 271 -2.80 11.57 7.41
CA PRO A 271 -1.77 10.83 8.13
C PRO A 271 -0.61 11.73 8.58
N TRP A 272 0.09 11.34 9.65
CA TRP A 272 1.19 12.13 10.20
C TRP A 272 2.49 11.31 10.33
N PRO A 273 3.65 11.84 9.91
CA PRO A 273 3.79 13.06 9.09
C PRO A 273 3.20 12.83 7.69
N PRO A 274 2.71 13.88 7.00
CA PRO A 274 2.15 13.73 5.66
C PRO A 274 3.22 13.36 4.61
N VAL A 275 4.39 14.00 4.69
CA VAL A 275 5.54 13.79 3.79
C VAL A 275 6.81 13.44 4.57
#